data_AF-A0A5K1DSQ6-F1
#
_entry.id   AF-A0A5K1DSQ6-F1
#
_cell.length_a   1.000
_cell.length_b   1.000
_cell.length_c   1.000
_cell.angle_alpha   90.00
_cell.angle_beta   90.00
_cell.angle_gamma   90.00
#
_symmetry.space_group_name_H-M   'P 1'
#
loop_
_entity.id
_entity.type
_entity.pdbx_description
1 polymer ?
#
loop_
_entity_poly.entity_id
_entity_poly.type
_entity_poly.pdbx_seq_one_letter_code
_entity_poly.pdbx_strand_id
1 'polypeptide(L)'
;VKSVDVIRKQNRVVVKGYVTAKKVLKTVRSTGKRPELWPYVPYNLVTCPYAAGTYDKKAPPGFVRKVAAPAAATSGTPDPHESFASLFSDDNPHACSIM
;
A
#
# COMPACT_ATOMS: atom_id res chain seq x y z
N VAL A 1 -21.63 9.19 13.46
CA VAL A 1 -20.87 7.91 13.42
C VAL A 1 -21.89 6.79 13.45
N LYS A 2 -21.78 5.78 12.58
CA LYS A 2 -22.75 4.67 12.51
C LYS A 2 -22.28 3.45 13.30
N SER A 3 -21.00 3.09 13.20
CA SER A 3 -20.39 2.07 14.06
C SER A 3 -18.90 2.34 14.28
N VAL A 4 -18.36 1.84 15.38
CA VAL A 4 -16.93 1.91 15.73
C VAL A 4 -16.48 0.53 16.19
N ASP A 5 -15.55 -0.07 15.46
CA ASP A 5 -14.94 -1.35 15.80
C ASP A 5 -13.50 -1.12 16.28
N VAL A 6 -13.18 -1.58 17.50
CA VAL A 6 -11.85 -1.42 18.11
C VAL A 6 -11.16 -2.78 18.19
N ILE A 7 -10.20 -3.01 17.30
CA ILE A 7 -9.42 -4.25 17.22
C ILE A 7 -8.13 -4.05 18.02
N ARG A 8 -8.18 -4.32 19.32
CA ARG A 8 -7.05 -4.11 20.26
C ARG A 8 -5.81 -4.92 19.87
N LYS A 9 -5.99 -6.16 19.39
CA LYS A 9 -4.88 -7.03 18.95
C LYS A 9 -4.06 -6.42 17.80
N GLN A 10 -4.68 -5.59 16.98
CA GLN A 10 -4.04 -4.92 15.82
C GLN A 10 -3.77 -3.44 16.08
N ASN A 11 -4.10 -2.92 17.28
CA ASN A 11 -4.11 -1.47 17.56
C ASN A 11 -4.87 -0.64 16.51
N ARG A 12 -5.93 -1.22 15.93
CA ARG A 12 -6.68 -0.65 14.81
C ARG A 12 -8.08 -0.23 15.24
N VAL A 13 -8.52 0.92 14.75
CA VAL A 13 -9.89 1.41 14.92
C VAL A 13 -10.52 1.58 13.55
N VAL A 14 -11.70 0.99 13.35
CA VAL A 14 -12.48 1.13 12.13
C VAL A 14 -13.74 1.92 12.46
N VAL A 15 -13.94 3.04 11.78
CA VAL A 15 -15.10 3.91 11.97
C VAL A 15 -15.94 3.86 10.69
N LYS A 16 -17.21 3.48 10.80
CA LYS A 16 -18.16 3.46 9.67
C LYS A 16 -19.21 4.55 9.86
N GLY A 17 -19.54 5.23 8.77
CA GLY A 17 -20.59 6.27 8.71
C GLY A 17 -20.12 7.57 8.05
N TYR A 18 -20.98 8.58 8.05
CA TYR A 18 -20.69 9.90 7.48
C TYR A 18 -19.76 10.70 8.39
N VAL A 19 -18.45 10.46 8.27
CA VAL A 19 -17.40 11.19 8.98
C VAL A 19 -16.18 11.42 8.09
N THR A 20 -15.53 12.55 8.28
CA THR A 20 -14.28 12.87 7.59
C THR A 20 -13.08 12.29 8.35
N ALA A 21 -12.13 11.68 7.63
CA ALA A 21 -10.90 11.11 8.22
C ALA A 21 -10.16 12.09 9.15
N LYS A 22 -10.03 13.37 8.76
CA LYS A 22 -9.38 14.41 9.59
C LYS A 22 -10.04 14.58 10.96
N LYS A 23 -11.37 14.51 11.04
CA LYS A 23 -12.10 14.61 12.32
C LYS A 23 -11.79 13.41 13.20
N VAL A 24 -11.79 12.20 12.62
CA VAL A 24 -11.46 10.96 13.34
C VAL A 24 -10.03 11.00 13.88
N LEU A 25 -9.06 11.42 13.06
CA LEU A 25 -7.67 11.56 13.50
C LEU A 25 -7.52 12.56 14.65
N LYS A 26 -8.22 13.71 14.58
CA LYS A 26 -8.21 14.72 15.66
C LYS A 26 -8.76 14.16 16.96
N THR A 27 -9.86 13.40 16.90
CA THR A 27 -10.47 12.78 18.10
C THR A 27 -9.62 11.67 18.70
N VAL A 28 -8.90 10.90 17.89
CA VAL A 28 -7.98 9.88 18.43
C VAL A 28 -6.73 10.56 19.02
N ARG A 29 -6.24 11.63 18.40
CA ARG A 29 -5.11 12.42 18.91
C ARG A 29 -5.43 13.10 20.24
N SER A 30 -6.66 13.57 20.47
CA SER A 30 -7.07 14.12 21.77
C SER A 30 -7.08 13.10 22.90
N THR A 31 -7.03 11.80 22.59
CA THR A 31 -6.87 10.73 23.59
C THR A 31 -5.40 10.53 24.00
N GLY A 32 -4.48 11.36 23.51
CA GLY A 32 -3.04 11.24 23.78
C GLY A 32 -2.33 10.17 22.95
N LYS A 33 -3.05 9.49 22.04
CA LYS A 33 -2.48 8.49 21.14
C LYS A 33 -1.95 9.14 19.85
N ARG A 34 -1.03 8.45 19.16
CA ARG A 34 -0.53 8.85 17.83
C ARG A 34 -1.26 8.04 16.75
N PRO A 35 -2.40 8.51 16.23
CA PRO A 35 -3.11 7.81 15.16
C PRO A 35 -2.43 8.04 13.81
N GLU A 36 -2.40 6.98 13.01
CA GLU A 36 -2.04 7.02 11.59
C GLU A 36 -3.18 6.42 10.77
N LEU A 37 -3.32 6.86 9.52
CA LEU A 37 -4.35 6.32 8.64
C LEU A 37 -3.96 4.90 8.22
N TRP A 38 -4.92 3.97 8.32
CA TRP A 38 -4.75 2.61 7.83
C TRP A 38 -5.40 2.48 6.45
N PRO A 39 -4.78 1.83 5.45
CA PRO A 39 -3.45 1.20 5.47
C PRO A 39 -2.32 2.24 5.45
N TYR A 40 -1.30 2.03 6.27
CA TYR A 40 -0.12 2.87 6.27
C TYR A 40 0.77 2.47 5.10
N VAL A 41 0.78 3.29 4.05
CA VAL A 41 1.82 3.23 3.01
C VAL A 41 2.76 4.39 3.29
N PRO A 42 3.98 4.15 3.81
CA PRO A 42 4.94 5.22 3.98
C PRO A 42 5.27 5.82 2.61
N TYR A 43 4.85 7.07 2.39
CA TYR A 43 5.07 7.82 1.14
C TYR A 43 6.55 7.95 0.75
N ASN A 44 7.46 7.71 1.70
CA ASN A 44 8.90 7.78 1.48
C ASN A 44 9.49 6.47 0.92
N LEU A 45 8.72 5.39 0.82
CA LEU A 45 9.18 4.17 0.16
C LEU A 45 8.91 4.29 -1.33
N VAL A 46 9.99 4.23 -2.10
CA VAL A 46 9.91 4.01 -3.55
C VAL A 46 9.18 2.69 -3.79
N THR A 47 8.22 2.68 -4.71
CA THR A 47 7.52 1.47 -5.16
C THR A 47 8.55 0.37 -5.46
N CYS A 48 8.41 -0.78 -4.79
CA CYS A 48 9.28 -1.96 -4.93
C CYS A 48 10.78 -1.69 -4.64
N PRO A 49 11.18 -1.38 -3.39
CA PRO A 49 12.57 -1.06 -3.06
C PRO A 49 13.53 -2.26 -3.18
N TYR A 50 13.01 -3.48 -3.25
CA TYR A 50 13.79 -4.73 -3.38
C TYR A 50 13.81 -5.30 -4.80
N ALA A 51 13.38 -4.54 -5.82
CA ALA A 51 13.52 -4.97 -7.20
C ALA A 51 15.00 -5.12 -7.57
N ALA A 52 15.33 -6.18 -8.33
CA ALA A 52 16.71 -6.40 -8.78
C ALA A 52 17.20 -5.20 -9.62
N GLY A 53 18.34 -4.62 -9.24
CA GLY A 53 18.94 -3.46 -9.92
C GLY A 53 18.55 -2.08 -9.38
N THR A 54 17.58 -1.98 -8.45
CA THR A 54 17.22 -0.68 -7.83
C THR A 54 18.03 -0.39 -6.56
N TYR A 55 18.41 -1.43 -5.81
CA TYR A 55 19.18 -1.30 -4.57
C TYR A 55 20.65 -1.01 -4.84
N ASP A 56 21.13 0.16 -4.38
CA ASP A 56 22.55 0.50 -4.34
C ASP A 56 23.06 0.34 -2.90
N LYS A 57 24.09 -0.51 -2.72
CA LYS A 57 24.71 -0.75 -1.40
C LYS A 57 25.35 0.52 -0.80
N LYS A 58 25.59 1.56 -1.61
CA LYS A 58 26.13 2.84 -1.16
C LYS A 58 25.05 3.86 -0.78
N ALA A 59 23.77 3.58 -1.06
CA ALA A 59 22.69 4.51 -0.78
C ALA A 59 22.25 4.41 0.71
N PRO A 60 21.85 5.53 1.34
CA PRO A 60 21.25 5.50 2.66
C PRO A 60 19.95 4.66 2.69
N PRO A 61 19.55 4.12 3.85
CA PRO A 61 18.31 3.36 3.98
C PRO A 61 17.10 4.14 3.45
N GLY A 62 16.32 3.51 2.55
CA GLY A 62 15.14 4.13 1.91
C GLY A 62 15.43 4.87 0.59
N PHE A 63 16.69 4.99 0.19
CA PHE A 63 17.08 5.58 -1.09
C PHE A 63 17.45 4.46 -2.07
N VAL A 64 16.75 4.41 -3.20
CA VAL A 64 17.05 3.51 -4.33
C VAL A 64 17.35 4.35 -5.56
N ARG A 65 18.08 3.77 -6.51
CA ARG A 65 18.32 4.44 -7.79
C ARG A 65 16.98 4.67 -8.49
N LYS A 66 16.83 5.83 -9.14
CA LYS A 66 15.70 6.11 -10.03
C LYS A 66 15.88 5.28 -11.31
N VAL A 67 15.58 3.99 -11.22
CA VAL A 67 15.48 3.12 -12.39
C VAL A 67 14.12 3.42 -13.03
N ALA A 68 14.07 3.55 -14.36
CA ALA A 68 12.78 3.57 -15.05
C ALA A 68 12.07 2.29 -14.65
N ALA A 69 10.97 2.44 -13.90
CA ALA A 69 10.18 1.28 -13.53
C ALA A 69 9.89 0.50 -14.82
N PRO A 70 10.05 -0.85 -14.83
CA PRO A 70 9.63 -1.62 -15.99
C PRO A 70 8.18 -1.23 -16.28
N ALA A 71 7.83 -1.11 -17.55
CA ALA A 71 6.66 -0.41 -18.11
C ALA A 71 5.26 -0.78 -17.53
N ALA A 72 5.19 -1.61 -16.49
CA ALA A 72 4.00 -1.90 -15.68
C ALA A 72 3.66 -0.82 -14.64
N ALA A 73 4.46 0.23 -14.44
CA ALA A 73 4.21 1.25 -13.40
C ALA A 73 3.43 2.49 -13.89
N THR A 74 3.02 2.56 -15.16
CA THR A 74 2.32 3.74 -15.71
C THR A 74 0.80 3.59 -15.75
N SER A 75 0.23 2.51 -15.22
CA SER A 75 -1.23 2.32 -15.19
C SER A 75 -1.70 1.68 -13.88
N GLY A 76 -1.73 2.48 -12.82
CA GLY A 76 -2.16 2.00 -11.51
C GLY A 76 -1.11 1.06 -10.89
N THR A 77 -0.90 1.20 -9.60
CA THR A 77 -0.16 0.25 -8.78
C THR A 77 -0.55 -1.19 -9.16
N PRO A 78 0.31 -2.02 -9.79
CA PRO A 78 0.09 -3.44 -9.68
C PRO A 78 0.60 -3.77 -8.28
N ASP A 79 -0.33 -3.85 -7.33
CA ASP A 79 -0.15 -4.80 -6.24
C ASP A 79 0.41 -6.08 -6.88
N PRO A 80 1.47 -6.72 -6.34
CA PRO A 80 1.95 -7.98 -6.88
C PRO A 80 0.80 -8.98 -7.09
N HIS A 81 -0.24 -8.87 -6.28
CA HIS A 81 -1.50 -9.58 -6.36
C HIS A 81 -2.27 -9.40 -7.69
N GLU A 82 -2.28 -8.20 -8.28
CA GLU A 82 -2.92 -7.92 -9.59
C GLU A 82 -2.13 -8.57 -10.73
N SER A 83 -0.79 -8.57 -10.65
CA SER A 83 0.06 -9.28 -11.62
C SER A 83 -0.06 -10.79 -11.51
N PHE A 84 -0.32 -11.33 -10.31
CA PHE A 84 -0.66 -12.75 -10.16
C PHE A 84 -2.07 -13.04 -10.66
N ALA A 85 -3.03 -12.14 -10.45
CA ALA A 85 -4.41 -12.30 -10.95
C ALA A 85 -4.49 -12.27 -12.48
N SER A 86 -3.65 -11.47 -13.16
CA SER A 86 -3.64 -11.39 -14.62
C SER A 86 -2.99 -12.59 -15.32
N LEU A 87 -2.21 -13.42 -14.60
CA LEU A 87 -1.68 -14.70 -15.09
C LEU A 87 -2.75 -15.79 -15.16
N PHE A 88 -3.85 -15.65 -14.41
CA PHE A 88 -4.98 -16.58 -14.41
C PHE A 88 -6.24 -15.97 -15.05
N SER A 89 -6.10 -14.84 -15.73
CA SER A 89 -7.21 -14.14 -16.36
C SER A 89 -7.47 -14.71 -17.75
N ASP A 90 -8.64 -15.30 -17.95
CA ASP A 90 -9.10 -15.92 -19.21
C ASP A 90 -9.23 -14.90 -20.36
N ASP A 91 -9.45 -13.62 -20.03
CA ASP A 91 -9.56 -12.50 -20.97
C ASP A 91 -8.18 -11.98 -21.44
N ASN A 92 -7.08 -12.44 -20.83
CA ASN A 92 -5.74 -12.05 -21.23
C ASN A 92 -5.18 -13.08 -22.24
N PRO A 93 -5.09 -12.75 -23.54
CA PRO A 93 -4.60 -13.66 -24.57
C PRO A 93 -3.13 -14.06 -24.38
N HIS A 94 -2.40 -13.38 -23.49
CA HIS A 94 -1.03 -13.71 -23.10
C HIS A 94 -0.93 -14.55 -21.81
N ALA A 95 -2.04 -14.80 -21.09
CA ALA A 95 -2.05 -15.58 -19.84
C ALA A 95 -2.04 -17.10 -20.07
N CYS A 96 -2.33 -17.58 -21.28
CA CYS A 96 -2.35 -19.00 -21.60
C CYS A 96 -0.95 -19.54 -21.94
N SER A 97 -0.12 -19.80 -20.93
CA SER A 97 0.92 -20.85 -21.02
C SER A 97 1.47 -21.24 -19.65
N ILE A 98 0.72 -22.05 -18.91
CA ILE A 98 1.30 -22.96 -17.90
C ILE A 98 0.81 -24.36 -18.28
N MET A 99 1.67 -25.10 -18.99
CA MET A 99 1.63 -26.56 -19.13
C MET A 99 2.67 -27.15 -18.19
#